data_AF-A0A946E928-F1
#
_entry.id   AF-A0A946E928-F1
#
_cell.length_a   1.000
_cell.length_b   1.000
_cell.length_c   1.000
_cell.angle_alpha   90.00
_cell.angle_beta   90.00
_cell.angle_gamma   90.00
#
_symmetry.space_group_name_H-M   'P 1'
#
loop_
_entity.id
_entity.type
_entity.pdbx_description
1 polymer ?
#
loop_
_entity_poly.entity_id
_entity_poly.type
_entity_poly.pdbx_seq_one_letter_code
_entity_poly.pdbx_strand_id
1 'polypeptide(L)'
;MSTIITMNKVLIVLSIVLLSACGKSQQSTSDVSIIEHQIKSEEDLEKDHIPPFKAIDTNYNSMDLLLPEGFSYEILFTEFIDKVTRADGKQFPAKGSHDLCVYVPIENSSEHGYLYIGHEDRYVNQALGDGGGATVFEVKKDSNGWKTVGDFKHVDFRPIRDTHRNCGGTITPWGTVLSAEETYPLSNANISFNGTYISDLSPINNREAYTNFGWMVEVDPITQKPLQKLYAMGRFMHEDAECMEDGKTVYLTDDYPVAVFFKFVADQAGDYT
;
A
#
# COMPACT_ATOMS: atom_id res chain seq x y z
N MET A 1 4.45 -62.27 27.84
CA MET A 1 4.21 -62.08 26.39
C MET A 1 4.11 -60.57 26.18
N SER A 2 5.22 -59.88 25.85
CA SER A 2 5.54 -59.38 24.49
C SER A 2 4.29 -59.03 23.68
N THR A 3 4.16 -57.83 23.13
CA THR A 3 4.79 -57.51 21.84
C THR A 3 4.88 -56.00 21.59
N ILE A 4 6.01 -55.63 21.00
CA ILE A 4 6.46 -54.32 20.52
C ILE A 4 5.64 -53.88 19.30
N ILE A 5 5.25 -52.59 19.25
CA ILE A 5 4.64 -51.97 18.06
C ILE A 5 5.77 -51.44 17.17
N THR A 6 5.82 -51.88 15.91
CA THR A 6 6.68 -51.33 14.86
C THR A 6 5.79 -50.64 13.81
N MET A 7 6.13 -49.39 13.47
CA MET A 7 5.49 -48.62 12.40
C MET A 7 6.01 -49.08 11.03
N ASN A 8 5.11 -49.48 10.15
CA ASN A 8 5.39 -49.75 8.74
C ASN A 8 5.31 -48.47 7.91
N LYS A 9 6.35 -48.22 7.11
CA LYS A 9 6.40 -47.20 6.05
C LYS A 9 5.39 -47.54 4.96
N VAL A 10 4.56 -46.58 4.56
CA VAL A 10 3.75 -46.66 3.34
C VAL A 10 4.36 -45.72 2.30
N LEU A 11 4.71 -46.31 1.17
CA LEU A 11 5.35 -45.72 0.00
C LEU A 11 4.25 -45.13 -0.91
N ILE A 12 4.27 -43.83 -1.19
CA ILE A 12 3.40 -43.20 -2.19
C ILE A 12 4.17 -43.15 -3.51
N VAL A 13 3.66 -43.85 -4.52
CA VAL A 13 4.18 -43.90 -5.89
C VAL A 13 3.57 -42.74 -6.67
N LEU A 14 4.39 -41.81 -7.16
CA LEU A 14 3.97 -40.73 -8.05
C LEU A 14 4.29 -41.12 -9.50
N SER A 15 3.25 -41.30 -10.32
CA SER A 15 3.36 -41.64 -11.74
C SER A 15 3.84 -40.45 -12.56
N ILE A 16 5.00 -40.58 -13.19
CA ILE A 16 5.56 -39.61 -14.14
C ILE A 16 4.99 -39.91 -15.53
N VAL A 17 4.22 -38.99 -16.10
CA VAL A 17 3.86 -39.01 -17.53
C VAL A 17 4.89 -38.19 -18.29
N LEU A 18 5.73 -38.86 -19.07
CA LEU A 18 6.60 -38.22 -20.07
C LEU A 18 5.79 -37.90 -21.33
N LEU A 19 5.80 -36.63 -21.73
CA LEU A 19 5.56 -36.23 -23.11
C LEU A 19 6.83 -35.54 -23.62
N SER A 20 7.55 -36.23 -24.48
CA SER A 20 8.67 -35.69 -25.25
C SER A 20 8.15 -34.92 -26.45
N ALA A 21 8.60 -33.68 -26.63
CA ALA A 21 8.61 -33.03 -27.92
C ALA A 21 10.00 -32.43 -28.15
N CYS A 22 10.61 -32.88 -29.25
CA CYS A 22 11.95 -32.54 -29.69
C CYS A 22 11.93 -31.21 -30.43
N GLY A 23 12.82 -30.27 -30.05
CA GLY A 23 13.07 -29.04 -30.78
C GLY A 23 14.38 -28.42 -30.29
N LYS A 24 15.47 -28.69 -31.01
CA LYS A 24 16.78 -28.07 -30.73
C LYS A 24 16.76 -26.61 -31.18
N SER A 25 16.79 -25.69 -30.24
CA SER A 25 17.45 -24.39 -30.41
C SER A 25 18.47 -24.23 -29.28
N GLN A 26 19.75 -24.09 -29.64
CA GLN A 26 20.78 -23.64 -28.71
C GLN A 26 20.53 -22.17 -28.42
N GLN A 27 20.02 -21.86 -27.24
CA GLN A 27 20.09 -20.52 -26.68
C GLN A 27 21.00 -20.62 -25.46
N SER A 28 22.05 -19.82 -25.43
CA SER A 28 23.00 -19.78 -24.31
C SER A 28 22.22 -19.47 -23.04
N THR A 29 22.17 -20.43 -22.12
CA THR A 29 21.76 -20.17 -20.75
C THR A 29 22.85 -19.29 -20.16
N SER A 30 22.60 -17.98 -20.09
CA SER A 30 23.33 -17.13 -19.16
C SER A 30 23.13 -17.73 -17.78
N ASP A 31 24.22 -18.10 -17.11
CA ASP A 31 24.21 -18.62 -15.75
C ASP A 31 23.41 -17.67 -14.87
N VAL A 32 22.20 -18.10 -14.47
CA VAL A 32 21.49 -17.47 -13.36
C VAL A 32 22.26 -17.92 -12.13
N SER A 33 23.22 -17.10 -11.71
CA SER A 33 23.80 -17.22 -10.38
C SER A 33 22.66 -16.93 -9.40
N ILE A 34 22.03 -17.98 -8.89
CA ILE A 34 21.30 -17.89 -7.64
C ILE A 34 22.35 -17.41 -6.65
N ILE A 35 22.25 -16.15 -6.23
CA ILE A 35 22.98 -15.70 -5.05
C ILE A 35 22.46 -16.61 -3.95
N GLU A 36 23.27 -17.60 -3.54
CA GLU A 36 23.08 -18.29 -2.28
C GLU A 36 23.17 -17.21 -1.22
N HIS A 37 22.02 -16.59 -0.91
CA HIS A 37 21.88 -15.92 0.37
C HIS A 37 22.24 -16.99 1.37
N GLN A 38 23.35 -16.79 2.11
CA GLN A 38 23.71 -17.67 3.20
C GLN A 38 22.49 -17.82 4.08
N ILE A 39 21.80 -18.95 3.96
CA ILE A 39 20.73 -19.33 4.87
C ILE A 39 21.47 -19.55 6.17
N LYS A 40 21.43 -18.54 7.04
CA LYS A 40 21.90 -18.64 8.42
C LYS A 40 21.37 -19.96 8.99
N SER A 41 22.25 -20.77 9.55
CA SER A 41 21.86 -22.05 10.15
C SER A 41 20.83 -21.81 11.26
N GLU A 42 20.03 -22.81 11.63
CA GLU A 42 19.09 -22.67 12.77
C GLU A 42 19.80 -22.25 14.07
N GLU A 43 21.09 -22.60 14.23
CA GLU A 43 21.95 -22.13 15.34
C GLU A 43 22.33 -20.65 15.24
N ASP A 44 22.42 -20.07 14.03
CA ASP A 44 22.65 -18.63 13.80
C ASP A 44 21.37 -17.78 13.95
N LEU A 45 20.23 -18.44 14.20
CA LEU A 45 18.89 -17.87 14.30
C LEU A 45 18.31 -17.95 15.72
N GLU A 46 19.15 -18.03 16.76
CA GLU A 46 18.69 -17.76 18.13
C GLU A 46 18.27 -16.28 18.21
N LYS A 47 17.03 -16.01 17.80
CA LYS A 47 16.43 -14.69 17.84
C LYS A 47 16.16 -14.41 19.30
N ASP A 48 16.82 -13.40 19.83
CA ASP A 48 16.46 -12.83 21.12
C ASP A 48 15.01 -12.34 21.02
N HIS A 49 14.11 -13.10 21.65
CA HIS A 49 12.68 -12.81 21.70
C HIS A 49 12.33 -11.85 22.83
N ILE A 50 13.34 -11.35 23.58
CA ILE A 50 13.14 -10.37 24.63
C ILE A 50 13.10 -9.00 23.97
N PRO A 51 11.99 -8.25 24.10
CA PRO A 51 11.94 -6.87 23.62
C PRO A 51 13.07 -6.06 24.24
N PRO A 52 13.77 -5.18 23.48
CA PRO A 52 14.89 -4.39 23.99
C PRO A 52 14.46 -3.26 24.95
N PHE A 53 13.20 -3.28 25.39
CA PHE A 53 12.59 -2.32 26.30
C PHE A 53 11.66 -3.06 27.26
N LYS A 54 11.42 -2.45 28.42
CA LYS A 54 10.40 -2.94 29.34
C LYS A 54 9.03 -2.80 28.69
N ALA A 55 8.30 -3.90 28.57
CA ALA A 55 6.93 -3.88 28.04
C ALA A 55 6.04 -2.94 28.87
N ILE A 56 5.13 -2.27 28.17
CA ILE A 56 4.09 -1.45 28.79
C ILE A 56 3.09 -2.41 29.47
N ASP A 57 2.61 -2.04 30.65
CA ASP A 57 1.54 -2.78 31.32
C ASP A 57 0.28 -2.77 30.45
N THR A 58 -0.33 -3.93 30.22
CA THR A 58 -1.59 -4.05 29.47
C THR A 58 -2.82 -3.61 30.27
N ASN A 59 -2.70 -3.46 31.59
CA ASN A 59 -3.75 -2.96 32.46
C ASN A 59 -3.60 -1.45 32.70
N TYR A 60 -4.00 -0.65 31.72
CA TYR A 60 -3.96 0.81 31.79
C TYR A 60 -5.34 1.42 31.50
N ASN A 61 -5.52 2.67 31.94
CA ASN A 61 -6.68 3.49 31.60
C ASN A 61 -6.19 4.89 31.20
N SER A 62 -5.83 5.03 29.92
CA SER A 62 -5.31 6.27 29.33
C SER A 62 -5.90 6.45 27.94
N MET A 63 -6.11 7.70 27.55
CA MET A 63 -6.45 8.09 26.18
C MET A 63 -5.22 8.57 25.38
N ASP A 64 -4.05 8.63 26.02
CA ASP A 64 -2.79 9.02 25.40
C ASP A 64 -2.06 7.80 24.80
N LEU A 65 -1.19 8.04 23.82
CA LEU A 65 -0.24 7.04 23.34
C LEU A 65 0.76 6.69 24.44
N LEU A 66 0.66 5.47 24.97
CA LEU A 66 1.63 4.93 25.92
C LEU A 66 2.84 4.38 25.16
N LEU A 67 4.03 4.76 25.60
CA LEU A 67 5.30 4.28 25.04
C LEU A 67 6.17 3.68 26.15
N PRO A 68 7.10 2.76 25.80
CA PRO A 68 8.10 2.28 26.75
C PRO A 68 8.94 3.45 27.30
N GLU A 69 9.51 3.26 28.48
CA GLU A 69 10.41 4.25 29.08
C GLU A 69 11.57 4.61 28.13
N GLY A 70 11.83 5.91 27.96
CA GLY A 70 12.86 6.43 27.05
C GLY A 70 12.37 6.76 25.64
N PHE A 71 11.12 6.45 25.29
CA PHE A 71 10.51 6.80 24.01
C PHE A 71 9.59 8.02 24.13
N SER A 72 9.44 8.77 23.04
CA SER A 72 8.57 9.94 22.92
C SER A 72 7.94 9.99 21.53
N TYR A 73 6.85 10.75 21.39
CA TYR A 73 6.21 11.02 20.10
C TYR A 73 6.01 12.52 19.90
N GLU A 74 5.90 12.92 18.63
CA GLU A 74 5.46 14.25 18.22
C GLU A 74 4.27 14.10 17.26
N ILE A 75 3.31 15.01 17.34
CA ILE A 75 2.19 15.06 16.39
C ILE A 75 2.60 15.97 15.25
N LEU A 76 2.69 15.42 14.04
CA LEU A 76 3.06 16.17 12.84
C LEU A 76 1.84 16.66 12.04
N PHE A 77 0.74 15.92 12.06
CA PHE A 77 -0.46 16.20 11.29
C PHE A 77 -1.69 15.53 11.91
N THR A 78 -2.81 16.23 11.97
CA THR A 78 -4.06 15.77 12.59
C THR A 78 -5.26 16.04 11.68
N GLU A 79 -6.04 15.00 11.41
CA GLU A 79 -7.30 15.10 10.64
C GLU A 79 -8.26 16.12 11.25
N PHE A 80 -9.04 16.79 10.40
CA PHE A 80 -10.05 17.81 10.76
C PHE A 80 -9.56 19.05 11.54
N ILE A 81 -8.36 19.03 12.12
CA ILE A 81 -7.74 20.15 12.83
C ILE A 81 -6.82 20.89 11.87
N ASP A 82 -5.86 20.18 11.29
CA ASP A 82 -4.94 20.77 10.32
C ASP A 82 -5.65 21.04 9.00
N LYS A 83 -5.18 22.10 8.32
CA LYS A 83 -5.75 22.52 7.04
C LYS A 83 -4.83 22.16 5.90
N VAL A 84 -5.43 21.62 4.85
CA VAL A 84 -4.75 21.37 3.58
C VAL A 84 -5.02 22.48 2.59
N THR A 85 -3.97 22.90 1.89
CA THR A 85 -4.01 23.90 0.83
C THR A 85 -4.27 23.21 -0.51
N ARG A 86 -5.31 23.64 -1.21
CA ARG A 86 -5.60 23.25 -2.59
C ARG A 86 -4.74 24.01 -3.59
N ALA A 87 -4.70 23.53 -4.84
CA ALA A 87 -4.03 24.20 -5.95
C ALA A 87 -4.51 25.65 -6.20
N ASP A 88 -5.75 26.00 -5.83
CA ASP A 88 -6.28 27.36 -5.92
C ASP A 88 -5.94 28.24 -4.69
N GLY A 89 -5.10 27.75 -3.78
CA GLY A 89 -4.65 28.44 -2.57
C GLY A 89 -5.66 28.44 -1.43
N LYS A 90 -6.86 27.89 -1.62
CA LYS A 90 -7.86 27.80 -0.55
C LYS A 90 -7.51 26.68 0.43
N GLN A 91 -7.84 26.92 1.69
CA GLN A 91 -7.55 26.00 2.79
C GLN A 91 -8.83 25.43 3.38
N PHE A 92 -8.82 24.12 3.61
CA PHE A 92 -9.92 23.38 4.21
C PHE A 92 -9.38 22.40 5.26
N PRO A 93 -10.17 22.06 6.30
CA PRO A 93 -9.79 20.98 7.20
C PRO A 93 -9.45 19.72 6.41
N ALA A 94 -8.36 19.04 6.80
CA ALA A 94 -8.01 17.75 6.24
C ALA A 94 -9.18 16.75 6.40
N LYS A 95 -9.36 15.87 5.40
CA LYS A 95 -10.23 14.70 5.59
C LYS A 95 -9.58 13.78 6.63
N GLY A 96 -10.36 12.87 7.19
CA GLY A 96 -9.90 11.93 8.20
C GLY A 96 -9.66 10.52 7.67
N SER A 97 -9.67 9.57 8.59
CA SER A 97 -9.34 8.16 8.34
C SER A 97 -7.95 8.03 7.72
N HIS A 98 -6.96 8.71 8.31
CA HIS A 98 -5.57 8.58 7.86
C HIS A 98 -5.12 7.11 7.92
N ASP A 99 -4.52 6.64 6.83
CA ASP A 99 -4.10 5.24 6.68
C ASP A 99 -2.67 5.17 6.11
N LEU A 100 -2.48 4.85 4.82
CA LEU A 100 -1.16 4.81 4.17
C LEU A 100 -0.29 5.99 4.58
N CYS A 101 0.88 5.72 5.16
CA CYS A 101 1.87 6.73 5.51
C CYS A 101 3.21 6.34 4.91
N VAL A 102 3.67 7.08 3.90
CA VAL A 102 4.94 6.79 3.22
C VAL A 102 5.85 8.01 3.17
N TYR A 103 7.14 7.76 3.34
CA TYR A 103 8.19 8.77 3.31
C TYR A 103 8.91 8.77 1.95
N VAL A 104 8.78 9.85 1.21
CA VAL A 104 9.40 10.03 -0.11
C VAL A 104 10.64 10.93 0.06
N PRO A 105 11.86 10.39 -0.09
CA PRO A 105 13.07 11.15 0.20
C PRO A 105 13.30 12.26 -0.82
N ILE A 106 13.74 13.44 -0.36
CA ILE A 106 14.30 14.50 -1.20
C ILE A 106 15.81 14.26 -1.27
N GLU A 107 16.37 14.21 -2.47
CA GLU A 107 17.81 13.99 -2.69
C GLU A 107 18.36 12.72 -2.00
N ASN A 108 17.56 11.64 -1.92
CA ASN A 108 17.88 10.40 -1.20
C ASN A 108 18.20 10.57 0.29
N SER A 109 17.73 11.66 0.92
CA SER A 109 17.92 11.91 2.33
C SER A 109 16.99 11.06 3.20
N SER A 110 17.52 10.53 4.30
CA SER A 110 16.73 9.90 5.36
C SER A 110 16.18 10.91 6.39
N GLU A 111 16.48 12.20 6.23
CA GLU A 111 16.17 13.27 7.19
C GLU A 111 15.45 14.47 6.54
N HIS A 112 15.20 14.43 5.23
CA HIS A 112 14.49 15.47 4.49
C HIS A 112 13.70 14.86 3.33
N GLY A 113 12.38 14.98 3.38
CA GLY A 113 11.49 14.32 2.42
C GLY A 113 10.06 14.81 2.49
N TYR A 114 9.17 14.16 1.74
CA TYR A 114 7.73 14.34 1.85
C TYR A 114 7.12 13.17 2.61
N LEU A 115 6.12 13.45 3.46
CA LEU A 115 5.16 12.45 3.90
C LEU A 115 3.94 12.51 3.00
N TYR A 116 3.52 11.35 2.50
CA TYR A 116 2.22 11.15 1.86
C TYR A 116 1.34 10.38 2.84
N ILE A 117 0.17 10.95 3.13
CA ILE A 117 -0.84 10.38 4.03
C ILE A 117 -2.09 10.07 3.20
N GLY A 118 -2.41 8.80 3.02
CA GLY A 118 -3.66 8.33 2.42
C GLY A 118 -4.84 8.52 3.38
N HIS A 119 -6.01 8.79 2.82
CA HIS A 119 -7.24 8.99 3.58
C HIS A 119 -8.24 7.89 3.16
N GLU A 120 -8.51 6.97 4.07
CA GLU A 120 -9.41 5.83 3.91
C GLU A 120 -10.89 6.23 4.04
N ASP A 121 -11.23 7.33 3.38
CA ASP A 121 -12.53 7.95 3.39
C ASP A 121 -13.36 7.45 2.19
N ARG A 122 -14.67 7.64 2.28
CA ARG A 122 -15.64 7.37 1.21
C ARG A 122 -16.64 8.49 1.02
N TYR A 123 -16.70 9.48 1.91
CA TYR A 123 -17.79 10.45 1.99
C TYR A 123 -17.71 11.54 0.91
N VAL A 124 -18.88 12.10 0.58
CA VAL A 124 -18.98 13.29 -0.29
C VAL A 124 -18.27 14.46 0.37
N ASN A 125 -17.41 15.15 -0.39
CA ASN A 125 -16.73 16.34 0.08
C ASN A 125 -16.55 17.35 -1.05
N GLN A 126 -17.40 18.38 -1.06
CA GLN A 126 -17.40 19.41 -2.09
C GLN A 126 -16.08 20.21 -2.15
N ALA A 127 -15.35 20.30 -1.03
CA ALA A 127 -14.11 21.05 -0.97
C ALA A 127 -12.92 20.24 -1.50
N LEU A 128 -12.81 18.97 -1.12
CA LEU A 128 -11.62 18.14 -1.31
C LEU A 128 -11.84 16.92 -2.21
N GLY A 129 -12.99 16.81 -2.88
CA GLY A 129 -13.32 15.63 -3.70
C GLY A 129 -13.94 14.51 -2.87
N ASP A 130 -14.82 13.77 -3.53
CA ASP A 130 -15.58 12.68 -2.90
C ASP A 130 -14.67 11.47 -2.64
N GLY A 131 -15.12 10.58 -1.76
CA GLY A 131 -14.47 9.29 -1.62
C GLY A 131 -13.23 9.36 -0.73
N GLY A 132 -12.16 8.70 -1.14
CA GLY A 132 -10.87 8.72 -0.44
C GLY A 132 -10.10 10.01 -0.67
N GLY A 133 -8.80 10.02 -0.39
CA GLY A 133 -7.96 11.19 -0.64
C GLY A 133 -6.55 11.01 -0.13
N ALA A 134 -5.79 12.10 -0.18
CA ALA A 134 -4.48 12.15 0.45
C ALA A 134 -4.03 13.57 0.76
N THR A 135 -3.08 13.66 1.67
CA THR A 135 -2.33 14.87 2.01
C THR A 135 -0.84 14.61 1.81
N VAL A 136 -0.14 15.57 1.20
CA VAL A 136 1.32 15.54 1.09
C VAL A 136 1.91 16.76 1.79
N PHE A 137 2.98 16.57 2.55
CA PHE A 137 3.71 17.67 3.16
C PHE A 137 5.19 17.35 3.35
N GLU A 138 6.00 18.39 3.30
CA GLU A 138 7.44 18.27 3.49
C GLU A 138 7.78 18.17 4.98
N VAL A 139 8.75 17.32 5.30
CA VAL A 139 9.30 17.13 6.64
C VAL A 139 10.81 17.17 6.61
N LYS A 140 11.39 17.74 7.66
CA LYS A 140 12.83 17.80 7.87
C LYS A 140 13.16 17.54 9.33
N LYS A 141 14.17 16.70 9.55
CA LYS A 141 14.70 16.40 10.87
C LYS A 141 15.82 17.38 11.21
N ASP A 142 15.81 17.89 12.43
CA ASP A 142 16.89 18.67 13.01
C ASP A 142 17.30 18.12 14.39
N SER A 143 18.13 18.86 15.13
CA SER A 143 18.59 18.45 16.47
C SER A 143 17.47 18.33 17.51
N ASN A 144 16.28 18.88 17.24
CA ASN A 144 15.11 18.90 18.11
C ASN A 144 14.00 17.94 17.63
N GLY A 145 14.24 17.12 16.60
CA GLY A 145 13.28 16.14 16.10
C GLY A 145 12.77 16.46 14.70
N TRP A 146 11.60 15.91 14.35
CA TRP A 146 11.00 16.12 13.04
C TRP A 146 10.17 17.40 13.03
N LYS A 147 10.20 18.14 11.92
CA LYS A 147 9.43 19.37 11.72
C LYS A 147 8.78 19.34 10.34
N THR A 148 7.55 19.85 10.26
CA THR A 148 6.88 20.09 8.98
C THR A 148 7.42 21.37 8.34
N VAL A 149 7.44 21.40 7.01
CA VAL A 149 7.92 22.54 6.22
C VAL A 149 6.81 23.00 5.29
N GLY A 150 6.43 24.28 5.40
CA GLY A 150 5.38 24.87 4.57
C GLY A 150 3.97 24.39 4.90
N ASP A 151 3.07 24.45 3.91
CA ASP A 151 1.68 24.01 4.09
C ASP A 151 1.52 22.50 3.82
N PHE A 152 0.53 21.91 4.47
CA PHE A 152 -0.05 20.64 4.04
C PHE A 152 -0.77 20.80 2.69
N LYS A 153 -0.52 19.91 1.73
CA LYS A 153 -1.05 20.01 0.36
C LYS A 153 -2.06 18.90 0.10
N HIS A 154 -3.22 19.29 -0.43
CA HIS A 154 -4.25 18.34 -0.84
C HIS A 154 -3.89 17.67 -2.16
N VAL A 155 -3.99 16.34 -2.23
CA VAL A 155 -3.94 15.57 -3.47
C VAL A 155 -5.35 15.49 -4.06
N ASP A 156 -5.54 16.07 -5.26
CA ASP A 156 -6.85 16.16 -5.90
C ASP A 156 -7.10 14.98 -6.84
N PHE A 157 -7.98 14.06 -6.42
CA PHE A 157 -8.32 12.86 -7.18
C PHE A 157 -9.45 13.04 -8.21
N ARG A 158 -10.12 14.20 -8.24
CA ARG A 158 -11.22 14.46 -9.19
C ARG A 158 -10.85 14.27 -10.67
N PRO A 159 -9.62 14.56 -11.15
CA PRO A 159 -9.23 14.32 -12.54
C PRO A 159 -9.34 12.86 -12.98
N ILE A 160 -9.26 11.89 -12.05
CA ILE A 160 -9.44 10.46 -12.34
C ILE A 160 -10.80 9.91 -11.89
N ARG A 161 -11.79 10.80 -11.69
CA ARG A 161 -13.14 10.52 -11.18
C ARG A 161 -13.10 9.91 -9.77
N ASP A 162 -12.36 10.59 -8.89
CA ASP A 162 -12.21 10.29 -7.46
C ASP A 162 -11.64 8.90 -7.15
N THR A 163 -11.39 8.65 -5.87
CA THR A 163 -10.95 7.35 -5.34
C THR A 163 -11.88 6.88 -4.24
N HIS A 164 -11.78 5.63 -3.80
CA HIS A 164 -12.70 5.10 -2.79
C HIS A 164 -11.94 4.28 -1.74
N ARG A 165 -11.95 4.75 -0.49
CA ARG A 165 -11.22 4.18 0.66
C ARG A 165 -9.76 3.89 0.33
N ASN A 166 -8.95 4.94 0.24
CA ASN A 166 -7.51 4.81 0.07
C ASN A 166 -6.91 4.23 1.37
N CYS A 167 -6.71 2.92 1.41
CA CYS A 167 -6.17 2.20 2.57
C CYS A 167 -4.64 2.28 2.58
N GLY A 168 -3.94 1.17 2.38
CA GLY A 168 -2.48 1.08 2.28
C GLY A 168 -1.93 1.37 0.88
N GLY A 169 -0.77 0.79 0.60
CA GLY A 169 0.00 1.02 -0.60
C GLY A 169 1.49 1.26 -0.33
N THR A 170 2.22 1.74 -1.34
CA THR A 170 3.69 1.77 -1.29
C THR A 170 4.29 2.86 -2.15
N ILE A 171 5.62 2.96 -2.15
CA ILE A 171 6.38 3.82 -3.05
C ILE A 171 6.97 2.96 -4.18
N THR A 172 6.87 3.44 -5.41
CA THR A 172 7.52 2.81 -6.56
C THR A 172 9.04 3.07 -6.54
N PRO A 173 9.86 2.26 -7.24
CA PRO A 173 11.30 2.52 -7.34
C PRO A 173 11.68 3.87 -7.97
N TRP A 174 10.73 4.56 -8.61
CA TRP A 174 10.92 5.89 -9.20
C TRP A 174 10.25 7.03 -8.41
N GLY A 175 9.75 6.74 -7.20
CA GLY A 175 9.33 7.77 -6.25
C GLY A 175 7.89 8.27 -6.41
N THR A 176 7.05 7.59 -7.21
CA THR A 176 5.59 7.77 -7.14
C THR A 176 5.01 6.90 -6.03
N VAL A 177 3.79 7.22 -5.60
CA VAL A 177 3.06 6.45 -4.59
C VAL A 177 2.00 5.61 -5.28
N LEU A 178 1.90 4.33 -4.92
CA LEU A 178 0.74 3.52 -5.23
C LEU A 178 -0.21 3.55 -4.04
N SER A 179 -1.44 4.02 -4.24
CA SER A 179 -2.49 4.05 -3.22
C SER A 179 -3.57 3.04 -3.54
N ALA A 180 -3.96 2.25 -2.55
CA ALA A 180 -4.88 1.12 -2.69
C ALA A 180 -6.34 1.54 -2.44
N GLU A 181 -7.22 1.37 -3.43
CA GLU A 181 -8.66 1.45 -3.20
C GLU A 181 -9.17 0.12 -2.62
N GLU A 182 -9.44 0.10 -1.32
CA GLU A 182 -9.78 -1.11 -0.54
C GLU A 182 -11.25 -1.53 -0.76
N THR A 183 -12.01 -0.80 -1.57
CA THR A 183 -13.40 -1.15 -1.91
C THR A 183 -13.72 -1.05 -3.39
N TYR A 184 -14.42 -2.08 -3.88
CA TYR A 184 -14.89 -2.18 -5.26
C TYR A 184 -16.42 -2.30 -5.29
N PRO A 185 -17.17 -1.20 -5.41
CA PRO A 185 -18.64 -1.26 -5.42
C PRO A 185 -19.16 -2.10 -6.58
N LEU A 186 -20.32 -2.75 -6.44
CA LEU A 186 -20.89 -3.64 -7.48
C LEU A 186 -21.99 -2.97 -8.32
N SER A 187 -22.37 -1.74 -7.99
CA SER A 187 -23.37 -0.96 -8.71
C SER A 187 -23.26 0.53 -8.36
N ASN A 188 -23.87 1.39 -9.19
CA ASN A 188 -23.98 2.83 -8.90
C ASN A 188 -24.75 3.10 -7.58
N ALA A 189 -25.71 2.24 -7.23
CA ALA A 189 -26.43 2.35 -5.96
C ALA A 189 -25.53 2.04 -4.75
N ASN A 190 -24.63 1.05 -4.87
CA ASN A 190 -23.70 0.70 -3.80
C ASN A 190 -22.65 1.78 -3.58
N ILE A 191 -22.10 2.35 -4.65
CA ILE A 191 -21.07 3.39 -4.52
C ILE A 191 -21.64 4.73 -4.07
N SER A 192 -22.86 5.09 -4.48
CA SER A 192 -23.45 6.36 -4.05
C SER A 192 -23.88 6.31 -2.58
N PHE A 193 -24.38 5.15 -2.14
CA PHE A 193 -24.94 4.93 -0.80
C PHE A 193 -25.89 6.07 -0.39
N ASN A 194 -26.98 6.23 -1.15
CA ASN A 194 -27.96 7.31 -0.99
C ASN A 194 -27.34 8.72 -1.03
N GLY A 195 -26.33 8.94 -1.87
CA GLY A 195 -25.65 10.23 -2.03
C GLY A 195 -24.67 10.58 -0.91
N THR A 196 -24.29 9.60 -0.08
CA THR A 196 -23.39 9.82 1.07
C THR A 196 -21.93 9.67 0.68
N TYR A 197 -21.61 8.87 -0.34
CA TYR A 197 -20.23 8.48 -0.66
C TYR A 197 -19.69 9.15 -1.94
N ILE A 198 -19.97 8.59 -3.11
CA ILE A 198 -19.64 9.22 -4.40
C ILE A 198 -20.90 9.83 -5.01
N SER A 199 -20.84 11.12 -5.32
CA SER A 199 -21.99 11.87 -5.84
C SER A 199 -22.10 11.85 -7.36
N ASP A 200 -20.98 11.86 -8.11
CA ASP A 200 -21.00 11.89 -9.58
C ASP A 200 -21.08 10.48 -10.20
N LEU A 201 -22.30 10.07 -10.51
CA LEU A 201 -22.64 8.79 -11.13
C LEU A 201 -22.67 8.82 -12.67
N SER A 202 -22.17 9.88 -13.30
CA SER A 202 -22.12 9.97 -14.76
C SER A 202 -21.31 8.81 -15.38
N PRO A 203 -21.73 8.22 -16.51
CA PRO A 203 -20.96 7.15 -17.15
C PRO A 203 -19.53 7.57 -17.51
N ILE A 204 -18.57 6.66 -17.35
CA ILE A 204 -17.15 6.88 -17.67
C ILE A 204 -16.78 5.92 -18.81
N ASN A 205 -16.43 6.47 -19.98
CA ASN A 205 -16.11 5.68 -21.18
C ASN A 205 -17.22 4.64 -21.52
N ASN A 206 -18.49 5.07 -21.47
CA ASN A 206 -19.67 4.22 -21.67
C ASN A 206 -19.85 3.07 -20.66
N ARG A 207 -19.17 3.14 -19.50
CA ARG A 207 -19.36 2.20 -18.38
C ARG A 207 -20.04 2.90 -17.21
N GLU A 208 -20.71 2.12 -16.36
CA GLU A 208 -21.28 2.62 -15.12
C GLU A 208 -20.18 3.15 -14.19
N ALA A 209 -20.46 4.25 -13.47
CA ALA A 209 -19.48 4.97 -12.67
C ALA A 209 -18.77 4.08 -11.63
N TYR A 210 -19.48 3.12 -11.02
CA TYR A 210 -18.90 2.21 -10.02
C TYR A 210 -17.70 1.39 -10.54
N THR A 211 -17.62 1.16 -11.85
CA THR A 211 -16.53 0.40 -12.47
C THR A 211 -15.18 1.13 -12.40
N ASN A 212 -15.20 2.43 -12.08
CA ASN A 212 -14.00 3.25 -11.92
C ASN A 212 -13.30 3.04 -10.57
N PHE A 213 -13.83 2.21 -9.67
CA PHE A 213 -13.30 2.05 -8.31
C PHE A 213 -12.93 0.60 -7.99
N GLY A 214 -12.00 0.43 -7.06
CA GLY A 214 -11.39 -0.85 -6.67
C GLY A 214 -10.04 -1.11 -7.36
N TRP A 215 -9.24 -0.07 -7.62
CA TRP A 215 -7.97 -0.16 -8.34
C TRP A 215 -6.81 0.40 -7.52
N MET A 216 -5.59 -0.08 -7.80
CA MET A 216 -4.40 0.68 -7.43
C MET A 216 -4.35 1.99 -8.22
N VAL A 217 -3.96 3.07 -7.55
CA VAL A 217 -3.84 4.41 -8.13
C VAL A 217 -2.41 4.89 -7.97
N GLU A 218 -1.75 5.22 -9.08
CA GLU A 218 -0.43 5.84 -9.04
C GLU A 218 -0.58 7.36 -8.86
N VAL A 219 0.20 7.92 -7.94
CA VAL A 219 0.15 9.31 -7.54
C VAL A 219 1.57 9.89 -7.55
N ASP A 220 1.72 11.08 -8.12
CA ASP A 220 2.93 11.87 -7.96
C ASP A 220 2.80 12.75 -6.71
N PRO A 221 3.56 12.43 -5.63
CA PRO A 221 3.48 13.18 -4.39
C PRO A 221 4.02 14.61 -4.54
N ILE A 222 4.98 14.85 -5.45
CA ILE A 222 5.61 16.16 -5.64
C ILE A 222 4.62 17.12 -6.29
N THR A 223 3.92 16.68 -7.33
CA THR A 223 2.92 17.52 -8.02
C THR A 223 1.53 17.44 -7.41
N GLN A 224 1.33 16.60 -6.39
CA GLN A 224 0.07 16.35 -5.68
C GLN A 224 -1.07 15.90 -6.62
N LYS A 225 -0.75 15.05 -7.59
CA LYS A 225 -1.69 14.63 -8.63
C LYS A 225 -1.73 13.12 -8.78
N PRO A 226 -2.94 12.53 -8.92
CA PRO A 226 -3.04 11.19 -9.47
C PRO A 226 -2.49 11.19 -10.89
N LEU A 227 -1.69 10.19 -11.21
CA LEU A 227 -1.24 9.92 -12.57
C LEU A 227 -2.27 9.06 -13.30
N GLN A 228 -2.70 7.96 -12.68
CA GLN A 228 -3.56 6.96 -13.33
C GLN A 228 -4.12 5.91 -12.36
N LYS A 229 -5.18 5.23 -12.80
CA LYS A 229 -5.63 3.96 -12.21
C LYS A 229 -4.94 2.80 -12.94
N LEU A 230 -4.29 1.91 -12.20
CA LEU A 230 -3.49 0.80 -12.73
C LEU A 230 -4.38 -0.42 -13.00
N TYR A 231 -5.17 -0.35 -14.06
CA TYR A 231 -6.15 -1.40 -14.39
C TYR A 231 -5.54 -2.79 -14.59
N ALA A 232 -4.29 -2.86 -15.05
CA ALA A 232 -3.57 -4.12 -15.26
C ALA A 232 -3.32 -4.91 -13.96
N MET A 233 -3.37 -4.24 -12.80
CA MET A 233 -3.21 -4.87 -11.48
C MET A 233 -4.49 -5.54 -10.95
N GLY A 234 -5.59 -5.47 -11.71
CA GLY A 234 -6.85 -6.10 -11.35
C GLY A 234 -7.70 -5.26 -10.37
N ARG A 235 -8.93 -5.74 -10.16
CA ARG A 235 -9.98 -5.04 -9.40
C ARG A 235 -10.49 -5.89 -8.23
N PHE A 236 -10.14 -5.51 -7.01
CA PHE A 236 -10.50 -6.20 -5.76
C PHE A 236 -10.32 -5.25 -4.55
N MET A 237 -10.38 -5.73 -3.30
CA MET A 237 -10.15 -4.91 -2.11
C MET A 237 -8.64 -4.75 -1.90
N HIS A 238 -8.00 -3.87 -2.68
CA HIS A 238 -6.56 -3.66 -2.53
C HIS A 238 -6.28 -3.12 -1.12
N GLU A 239 -5.45 -3.81 -0.35
CA GLU A 239 -5.04 -3.36 0.98
C GLU A 239 -3.69 -2.66 0.90
N ASP A 240 -2.69 -3.38 0.41
CA ASP A 240 -1.31 -2.92 0.33
C ASP A 240 -0.63 -3.48 -0.93
N ALA A 241 0.54 -2.93 -1.25
CA ALA A 241 1.37 -3.37 -2.33
C ALA A 241 2.85 -3.37 -1.92
N GLU A 242 3.64 -4.24 -2.52
CA GLU A 242 5.11 -4.18 -2.40
C GLU A 242 5.71 -4.12 -3.80
N CYS A 243 6.34 -2.99 -4.12
CA CYS A 243 7.04 -2.79 -5.38
C CYS A 243 8.48 -3.28 -5.27
N MET A 244 8.88 -4.18 -6.17
CA MET A 244 10.26 -4.66 -6.22
C MET A 244 11.16 -3.67 -6.95
N GLU A 245 12.45 -3.66 -6.59
CA GLU A 245 13.48 -2.80 -7.21
C GLU A 245 13.68 -3.03 -8.72
N ASP A 246 13.21 -4.16 -9.27
CA ASP A 246 13.24 -4.42 -10.72
C ASP A 246 12.34 -3.47 -11.53
N GLY A 247 11.49 -2.69 -10.86
CA GLY A 247 10.56 -1.73 -11.47
C GLY A 247 9.46 -2.40 -12.30
N LYS A 248 9.24 -3.71 -12.11
CA LYS A 248 8.28 -4.52 -12.87
C LYS A 248 7.35 -5.32 -11.98
N THR A 249 7.90 -5.89 -10.91
CA THR A 249 7.19 -6.83 -10.05
C THR A 249 6.51 -6.08 -8.91
N VAL A 250 5.20 -6.33 -8.74
CA VAL A 250 4.43 -5.82 -7.60
C VAL A 250 3.67 -6.97 -6.96
N TYR A 251 3.83 -7.15 -5.65
CA TYR A 251 2.95 -8.03 -4.86
C TYR A 251 1.78 -7.22 -4.34
N LEU A 252 0.57 -7.78 -4.39
CA LEU A 252 -0.66 -7.09 -4.02
C LEU A 252 -1.45 -7.95 -3.03
N THR A 253 -2.06 -7.31 -2.05
CA THR A 253 -2.90 -7.96 -1.03
C THR A 253 -4.37 -7.60 -1.22
N ASP A 254 -5.24 -8.57 -0.97
CA ASP A 254 -6.70 -8.43 -1.04
C ASP A 254 -7.27 -8.55 0.38
N ASP A 255 -7.82 -7.47 0.95
CA ASP A 255 -8.47 -7.49 2.27
C ASP A 255 -9.91 -7.99 2.16
N TYR A 256 -10.04 -9.24 1.75
CA TYR A 256 -11.29 -9.97 1.78
C TYR A 256 -11.16 -11.21 2.68
N PRO A 257 -12.20 -11.61 3.45
CA PRO A 257 -12.10 -12.74 4.39
C PRO A 257 -11.63 -14.07 3.79
N VAL A 258 -11.80 -14.26 2.48
CA VAL A 258 -11.31 -15.44 1.73
C VAL A 258 -10.55 -14.96 0.50
N ALA A 259 -9.49 -14.18 0.73
CA ALA A 259 -8.66 -13.57 -0.29
C ALA A 259 -7.49 -14.44 -0.78
N VAL A 260 -6.80 -13.95 -1.81
CA VAL A 260 -5.54 -14.51 -2.31
C VAL A 260 -4.48 -13.41 -2.43
N PHE A 261 -3.20 -13.81 -2.43
CA PHE A 261 -2.09 -12.93 -2.73
C PHE A 261 -1.86 -12.89 -4.24
N PHE A 262 -1.71 -11.69 -4.80
CA PHE A 262 -1.46 -11.50 -6.22
C PHE A 262 -0.01 -11.08 -6.46
N LYS A 263 0.46 -11.39 -7.66
CA LYS A 263 1.73 -10.89 -8.20
C LYS A 263 1.46 -10.34 -9.59
N PHE A 264 1.71 -9.05 -9.77
CA PHE A 264 1.77 -8.38 -11.05
C PHE A 264 3.22 -8.33 -11.53
N VAL A 265 3.44 -8.52 -12.83
CA VAL A 265 4.74 -8.35 -13.49
C VAL A 265 4.51 -7.56 -14.77
N ALA A 266 4.98 -6.33 -14.81
CA ALA A 266 4.89 -5.47 -15.98
C ALA A 266 5.67 -6.03 -17.18
N ASP A 267 5.33 -5.58 -18.39
CA ASP A 267 6.14 -5.88 -19.57
C ASP A 267 7.44 -5.08 -19.58
N GLN A 268 7.37 -3.81 -19.16
CA GLN A 268 8.48 -2.85 -19.15
C GLN A 268 8.77 -2.35 -17.74
N ALA A 269 10.06 -2.21 -17.40
CA ALA A 269 10.45 -1.60 -16.12
C ALA A 269 10.12 -0.10 -16.10
N GLY A 270 9.54 0.38 -15.01
CA GLY A 270 9.12 1.79 -14.90
C GLY A 270 7.74 2.08 -15.50
N ASP A 271 7.01 1.07 -15.96
CA ASP A 271 5.70 1.23 -16.58
C ASP A 271 4.74 0.14 -16.08
N TYR A 272 3.75 0.54 -15.31
CA TYR A 272 2.73 -0.35 -14.75
C TYR A 272 1.41 -0.34 -15.53
N THR A 273 1.41 0.23 -16.74
CA THR A 273 0.21 0.34 -17.60
C THR A 273 -0.07 -0.87 -18.47
#